data_AF-A0A7I7QH95-F1
#
_entry.id   AF-A0A7I7QH95-F1
#
_cell.length_a   1.000
_cell.length_b   1.000
_cell.length_c   1.000
_cell.angle_alpha   90.00
_cell.angle_beta   90.00
_cell.angle_gamma   90.00
#
_symmetry.space_group_name_H-M   'P 1'
#
loop_
_entity.id
_entity.type
_entity.pdbx_description
1 polymer ?
#
loop_
_entity_poly.entity_id
_entity_poly.type
_entity_poly.pdbx_seq_one_letter_code
_entity_poly.pdbx_strand_id
1 'polypeptide(L)'
;MTVIFDARRIPAADREEVVRATVWRTLAPLEIDYPDDHGPVPTNLAITDLGELTVWSVTTSTVKVQYKALPRNDFKPSLFLGLQRTESCVVAQRDRE
;
A
#
# COMPACT_ATOMS: atom_id res chain seq x y z
N MET A 1 5.39 -14.97 9.73
CA MET A 1 6.65 -14.20 9.55
C MET A 1 6.29 -12.73 9.41
N THR A 2 7.08 -11.80 9.97
CA THR A 2 6.80 -10.36 9.85
C THR A 2 7.93 -9.66 9.10
N VAL A 3 7.57 -8.89 8.08
CA VAL A 3 8.47 -8.01 7.33
C VAL A 3 8.12 -6.56 7.66
N ILE A 4 9.13 -5.76 7.97
CA ILE A 4 8.98 -4.34 8.31
C ILE A 4 9.71 -3.50 7.27
N PHE A 5 9.02 -2.51 6.74
CA PHE A 5 9.53 -1.52 5.82
C PHE A 5 9.27 -0.12 6.38
N ASP A 6 10.34 0.68 6.52
CA ASP A 6 10.26 2.06 6.98
C ASP A 6 10.94 2.99 5.97
N ALA A 7 10.14 3.74 5.21
CA ALA A 7 10.61 4.65 4.16
C ALA A 7 11.52 5.75 4.71
N ARG A 8 11.45 6.07 6.01
CA ARG A 8 12.30 7.09 6.63
C ARG A 8 13.79 6.70 6.61
N ARG A 9 14.08 5.41 6.42
CA ARG A 9 15.43 4.86 6.26
C ARG A 9 16.00 5.03 4.84
N ILE A 10 15.19 5.51 3.91
CA ILE A 10 15.54 5.76 2.50
C ILE A 10 15.74 7.28 2.31
N PRO A 11 16.67 7.73 1.43
CA PRO A 11 16.81 9.14 1.07
C PRO A 11 15.48 9.73 0.58
N ALA A 12 15.18 10.97 0.98
CA ALA A 12 13.88 11.60 0.73
C ALA A 12 13.45 11.59 -0.74
N ALA A 13 14.41 11.80 -1.66
CA ALA A 13 14.17 11.82 -3.10
C ALA A 13 13.74 10.46 -3.68
N ASP A 14 14.08 9.35 -3.00
CA ASP A 14 13.85 7.99 -3.51
C ASP A 14 12.66 7.30 -2.83
N ARG A 15 12.10 7.89 -1.77
CA ARG A 15 11.11 7.20 -0.91
C ARG A 15 9.87 6.76 -1.66
N GLU A 16 9.32 7.64 -2.48
CA GLU A 16 8.11 7.36 -3.25
C GLU A 16 8.32 6.16 -4.16
N GLU A 17 9.38 6.19 -4.98
CA GLU A 17 9.67 5.12 -5.94
C GLU A 17 9.94 3.79 -5.22
N VAL A 18 10.69 3.83 -4.11
CA VAL A 18 10.95 2.61 -3.33
C VAL A 18 9.67 2.05 -2.70
N VAL A 19 8.76 2.90 -2.20
CA VAL A 19 7.46 2.45 -1.69
C VAL A 19 6.63 1.83 -2.80
N ARG A 20 6.51 2.50 -3.95
CA ARG A 20 5.76 2.05 -5.13
C ARG A 20 6.27 0.68 -5.60
N ALA A 21 7.59 0.53 -5.74
CA ALA A 21 8.21 -0.73 -6.14
C ALA A 21 8.05 -1.84 -5.09
N THR A 22 8.15 -1.51 -3.80
CA THR A 22 7.98 -2.49 -2.70
C THR A 22 6.55 -3.01 -2.68
N VAL A 23 5.56 -2.13 -2.78
CA VAL A 23 4.14 -2.49 -2.80
C VAL A 23 3.83 -3.35 -4.02
N TRP A 24 4.22 -2.93 -5.22
CA TRP A 24 3.99 -3.67 -6.46
C TRP A 24 4.50 -5.12 -6.39
N ARG A 25 5.65 -5.33 -5.75
CA ARG A 25 6.27 -6.66 -5.62
C ARG A 25 5.67 -7.53 -4.52
N THR A 26 4.94 -6.97 -3.55
CA THR A 26 4.57 -7.69 -2.31
C THR A 26 3.06 -7.77 -2.05
N LEU A 27 2.26 -6.80 -2.50
CA LEU A 27 0.83 -6.68 -2.15
C LEU A 27 -0.09 -7.44 -3.10
N ALA A 28 -0.05 -6.96 -4.33
CA ALA A 28 -1.05 -7.05 -5.38
C ALA A 28 -0.57 -6.05 -6.46
N PRO A 29 -1.10 -6.11 -7.69
CA PRO A 29 -0.77 -5.13 -8.71
C PRO A 29 -1.43 -3.79 -8.37
N LEU A 30 -0.86 -3.07 -7.40
CA LEU A 30 -1.36 -1.79 -6.91
C LEU A 30 -0.47 -0.67 -7.43
N GLU A 31 -1.10 0.37 -7.98
CA GLU A 31 -0.46 1.65 -8.24
C GLU A 31 -0.71 2.58 -7.05
N ILE A 32 0.33 3.33 -6.69
CA ILE A 32 0.32 4.29 -5.59
C ILE A 32 0.69 5.63 -6.17
N ASP A 33 -0.15 6.63 -5.93
CA ASP A 33 0.12 8.02 -6.30
C ASP A 33 -0.03 8.91 -5.08
N TYR A 34 0.94 9.80 -4.91
CA TYR A 34 0.93 10.79 -3.84
C TYR A 34 0.57 12.17 -4.41
N PRO A 35 -0.24 12.99 -3.72
CA PRO A 35 -0.59 14.34 -4.18
C PRO A 35 0.63 15.26 -4.22
N ASP A 36 0.85 16.08 -5.24
CA ASP A 36 2.10 16.86 -5.44
C ASP A 36 2.61 17.70 -4.23
N ASP A 37 1.75 18.02 -3.26
CA ASP A 37 2.03 18.85 -2.09
C ASP A 37 2.38 18.09 -0.79
N HIS A 38 2.48 16.76 -0.84
CA HIS A 38 2.54 15.89 0.36
C HIS A 38 3.88 15.86 1.14
N GLY A 39 4.92 16.56 0.67
CA GLY A 39 6.27 16.47 1.26
C GLY A 39 6.86 15.05 1.18
N PRO A 40 7.98 14.75 1.87
CA PRO A 40 8.63 13.46 1.75
C PRO A 40 7.82 12.33 2.42
N VAL A 41 7.50 11.30 1.65
CA VAL A 41 6.72 10.12 2.04
C VAL A 41 7.23 9.48 3.35
N PRO A 42 6.47 9.54 4.47
CA PRO A 42 6.88 8.97 5.75
C PRO A 42 6.31 7.56 5.98
N THR A 43 6.11 6.78 4.90
CA THR A 43 5.42 5.49 4.96
C THR A 43 6.17 4.48 5.84
N ASN A 44 5.45 3.89 6.77
CA ASN A 44 5.85 2.71 7.54
C ASN A 44 4.84 1.59 7.27
N LEU A 45 5.34 0.39 7.03
CA LEU A 45 4.58 -0.79 6.64
C LEU A 45 5.10 -2.00 7.41
N ALA A 46 4.20 -2.71 8.08
CA ALA A 46 4.47 -4.04 8.62
C ALA A 46 3.51 -5.04 7.96
N ILE A 47 4.08 -6.09 7.37
CA ILE A 47 3.34 -7.20 6.77
C ILE A 47 3.59 -8.43 7.63
N THR A 48 2.52 -9.00 8.18
CA THR A 48 2.60 -10.24 8.95
C THR A 48 1.80 -11.31 8.24
N ASP A 49 2.49 -12.37 7.83
CA ASP A 49 1.88 -13.58 7.31
C ASP A 49 1.50 -14.53 8.46
N LEU A 50 0.22 -14.85 8.54
CA LEU A 50 -0.43 -15.77 9.48
C LEU A 50 -1.01 -17.01 8.75
N GLY A 51 -0.53 -17.32 7.54
CA GLY A 51 -0.99 -18.44 6.71
C GLY A 51 -2.12 -18.01 5.78
N GLU A 52 -3.37 -18.33 6.12
CA GLU A 52 -4.53 -17.95 5.31
C GLU A 52 -4.93 -16.47 5.46
N LEU A 53 -4.24 -15.73 6.33
CA LEU A 53 -4.45 -14.31 6.59
C LEU A 53 -3.12 -13.57 6.53
N THR A 54 -3.06 -12.51 5.74
CA THR A 54 -1.96 -11.54 5.77
C THR A 54 -2.45 -10.25 6.39
N VAL A 55 -1.79 -9.82 7.47
CA VAL A 55 -2.12 -8.57 8.19
C VAL A 55 -1.18 -7.47 7.75
N TRP A 56 -1.75 -6.33 7.40
CA TRP A 56 -1.05 -5.15 6.93
C TRP A 56 -1.28 -4.01 7.93
N SER A 57 -0.20 -3.53 8.52
CA SER A 57 -0.24 -2.34 9.37
C SER A 57 0.53 -1.23 8.66
N VAL A 58 -0.19 -0.19 8.23
CA VAL A 58 0.36 0.90 7.44
C VAL A 58 0.16 2.22 8.17
N THR A 59 1.18 3.05 8.18
CA THR A 59 1.09 4.48 8.51
C THR A 59 1.71 5.24 7.37
N THR A 60 0.97 6.18 6.78
CA THR A 60 1.40 6.92 5.60
C THR A 60 0.75 8.29 5.58
N SER A 61 1.27 9.19 4.74
CA SER A 61 0.57 10.42 4.33
C SER A 61 -0.62 10.09 3.43
N THR A 62 -1.43 11.11 3.12
CA THR A 62 -2.48 11.01 2.10
C THR A 62 -1.91 10.42 0.82
N VAL A 63 -2.61 9.41 0.31
CA VAL A 63 -2.17 8.63 -0.85
C VAL A 63 -3.38 8.07 -1.56
N LYS A 64 -3.29 7.96 -2.87
CA LYS A 64 -4.26 7.25 -3.70
C LYS A 64 -3.69 5.89 -4.06
N VAL A 65 -4.48 4.85 -3.87
CA VAL A 65 -4.11 3.47 -4.22
C VAL A 65 -5.12 2.93 -5.22
N GLN A 66 -4.63 2.36 -6.32
CA GLN A 66 -5.48 1.82 -7.37
C GLN A 66 -5.08 0.38 -7.70
N TYR A 67 -6.07 -0.49 -7.83
CA TYR A 67 -5.84 -1.84 -8.35
C TYR A 67 -5.69 -1.82 -9.86
N LYS A 68 -4.57 -2.33 -10.36
CA LYS A 68 -4.27 -2.47 -11.78
C LYS A 68 -4.46 -3.91 -12.21
N ALA A 69 -5.48 -4.15 -13.03
CA ALA A 69 -5.70 -5.48 -13.60
C ALA A 69 -4.53 -5.87 -14.52
N LEU A 70 -3.82 -6.94 -14.17
CA LEU A 70 -2.76 -7.51 -15.00
C LEU A 70 -3.32 -8.59 -15.95
N PRO A 71 -2.80 -8.71 -17.19
CA PRO A 71 -3.20 -9.77 -18.13
C PRO A 71 -2.99 -11.19 -17.60
N ARG A 72 -2.01 -11.37 -16.72
CA ARG A 72 -1.81 -12.57 -15.89
C ARG A 72 -1.71 -12.10 -14.44
N ASN A 73 -2.74 -12.38 -13.67
CA ASN A 73 -2.78 -12.05 -12.25
C ASN A 73 -2.48 -13.32 -11.45
N ASP A 74 -1.22 -13.51 -11.10
CA ASP A 74 -0.78 -14.70 -10.36
C ASP A 74 -1.04 -14.56 -8.84
N PHE A 75 -1.63 -13.45 -8.39
CA PHE A 75 -1.99 -13.24 -6.99
C PHE A 75 -3.22 -14.07 -6.61
N LYS A 76 -3.15 -14.72 -5.43
CA LYS A 76 -4.27 -15.48 -4.85
C LYS A 76 -5.49 -14.56 -4.68
N PRO A 77 -6.69 -14.93 -5.19
CA PRO A 77 -7.91 -14.19 -4.94
C PRO A 77 -8.12 -14.02 -3.43
N SER A 78 -8.25 -12.78 -2.98
CA SER A 78 -8.27 -12.42 -1.56
C SER A 78 -9.30 -11.33 -1.31
N LEU A 79 -9.90 -11.33 -0.12
CA LEU A 79 -10.73 -10.23 0.38
C LEU A 79 -9.84 -9.23 1.12
N PHE A 80 -9.93 -7.96 0.76
CA PHE A 80 -9.26 -6.87 1.48
C PHE A 80 -10.22 -6.24 2.47
N LEU A 81 -9.82 -6.22 3.75
CA LEU A 81 -10.52 -5.52 4.82
C LEU A 81 -9.61 -4.42 5.35
N GLY A 82 -10.06 -3.17 5.23
CA GLY A 82 -9.37 -2.00 5.77
C GLY A 82 -9.96 -1.56 7.10
N LEU A 83 -9.11 -1.38 8.12
CA LEU A 83 -9.46 -0.66 9.34
C LEU A 83 -8.69 0.66 9.37
N GLN A 84 -9.41 1.77 9.22
CA GLN A 84 -8.83 3.10 9.34
C GLN A 84 -8.73 3.48 10.82
N ARG A 85 -7.51 3.63 11.33
CA ARG A 85 -7.28 3.98 12.75
C ARG A 85 -7.51 5.47 13.04
N THR A 86 -7.14 6.32 12.08
CA THR A 86 -7.16 7.79 12.16
C THR A 86 -7.45 8.33 10.77
N GLU A 87 -8.02 9.54 10.64
CA GLU A 87 -8.44 10.11 9.35
C GLU A 87 -9.53 9.30 8.64
N SER A 88 -9.78 9.61 7.36
CA SER A 88 -10.77 8.95 6.51
C SER A 88 -10.11 8.25 5.32
N CYS A 89 -10.86 7.32 4.74
CA CYS A 89 -10.51 6.64 3.50
C CYS A 89 -11.80 6.50 2.68
N VAL A 90 -11.70 6.68 1.37
CA VAL A 90 -12.79 6.44 0.42
C VAL A 90 -12.37 5.29 -0.48
N VAL A 91 -13.25 4.30 -0.67
CA VAL A 91 -12.97 3.12 -1.50
C VAL A 91 -13.96 3.11 -2.65
N ALA A 92 -13.46 3.42 -3.84
CA ALA A 92 -14.27 3.39 -5.06
C ALA A 92 -14.23 2.00 -5.73
N GLN A 93 -15.39 1.39 -5.96
CA GLN A 93 -15.51 0.14 -6.73
C GLN A 93 -16.85 0.09 -7.49
N ARG A 94 -16.79 -0.23 -8.80
CA ARG A 94 -17.98 -0.38 -9.67
C ARG A 94 -18.94 0.83 -9.56
N ASP A 95 -18.38 2.04 -9.75
CA ASP A 95 -19.10 3.32 -9.72
C ASP A 95 -19.79 3.64 -8.39
N ARG A 96 -19.27 3.09 -7.29
CA ARG A 96 -19.70 3.36 -5.92
C ARG A 96 -18.51 3.72 -5.07
N GLU A 97 -18.72 4.63 -4.11
CA GLU A 97 -17.74 5.13 -3.14
C GLU A 97 -18.24 4.93 -1.70
#